data_AF-A0A7C5ICU0-F1
#
_entry.id   AF-A0A7C5ICU0-F1
#
_cell.length_a   1.000
_cell.length_b   1.000
_cell.length_c   1.000
_cell.angle_alpha   90.00
_cell.angle_beta   90.00
_cell.angle_gamma   90.00
#
_symmetry.space_group_name_H-M   'P 1'
#
loop_
_entity.id
_entity.type
_entity.pdbx_description
1 polymer ?
#
loop_
_entity_poly.entity_id
_entity_poly.type
_entity_poly.pdbx_seq_one_letter_code
_entity_poly.pdbx_strand_id
1 'polypeptide(L)' 'MPGGLNGLDLVQRLRAERPDLKVIYLSGYSQELAGRDLKLEPGQEFLQKPFSPVMLLETVRHSLDS' A
#
# COMPACT_ATOMS: atom_id res chain seq x y z
N MET A 1 9.64 7.96 -5.66
CA MET A 1 9.01 9.31 -5.74
C MET A 1 10.07 10.34 -6.11
N PRO A 2 9.73 11.53 -6.62
CA PRO A 2 10.72 12.60 -6.75
C PRO A 2 11.39 12.84 -5.37
N GLY A 3 12.72 12.91 -5.34
CA GLY A 3 13.49 13.04 -4.09
C GLY A 3 13.99 11.72 -3.47
N GLY A 4 13.90 10.58 -4.15
CA GLY A 4 14.54 9.33 -3.71
C GLY A 4 13.82 8.56 -2.60
N LEU A 5 12.73 9.10 -2.06
CA LEU A 5 11.90 8.41 -1.07
C LEU A 5 11.11 7.26 -1.72
N ASN A 6 11.23 6.07 -1.12
CA ASN A 6 10.42 4.91 -1.48
C ASN A 6 9.10 4.90 -0.69
N GLY A 7 8.05 4.28 -1.25
CA GLY A 7 6.75 4.15 -0.58
C GLY A 7 6.83 3.35 0.73
N LEU A 8 7.75 2.38 0.82
CA LEU A 8 7.97 1.61 2.04
C LEU A 8 8.53 2.47 3.18
N ASP A 9 9.54 3.30 2.89
CA ASP A 9 10.17 4.19 3.89
C ASP A 9 9.15 5.22 4.41
N LEU A 10 8.29 5.73 3.52
CA LEU A 10 7.21 6.64 3.89
C LEU A 10 6.22 5.97 4.86
N VAL A 11 5.81 4.73 4.55
CA VAL A 11 4.86 3.99 5.40
C VAL A 11 5.46 3.71 6.77
N GLN A 12 6.72 3.28 6.84
CA GLN A 12 7.41 3.06 8.12
C GLN A 12 7.42 4.34 8.98
N ARG A 13 7.74 5.49 8.38
CA ARG A 13 7.73 6.77 9.08
C ARG A 13 6.33 7.16 9.56
N LEU A 14 5.32 7.04 8.71
CA LEU A 14 3.95 7.41 9.08
C LEU A 14 3.36 6.48 10.14
N ARG A 15 3.68 5.19 10.10
CA ARG A 15 3.22 4.22 11.12
C ARG A 15 3.93 4.36 12.46
N ALA A 16 5.16 4.89 12.48
CA ALA A 16 5.81 5.27 13.73
C ALA A 16 5.03 6.36 14.49
N GLU A 17 4.35 7.26 13.76
CA GLU A 17 3.52 8.32 14.33
C GLU A 17 2.05 7.88 14.52
N ARG A 18 1.55 7.00 13.65
CA ARG A 18 0.17 6.49 13.67
C ARG A 18 0.15 4.97 13.42
N PRO A 19 0.26 4.15 14.47
CA PRO A 19 0.32 2.69 14.34
C PRO A 19 -0.88 2.08 13.60
N ASP A 20 -2.07 2.64 13.79
CA ASP A 20 -3.33 2.15 13.19
C ASP A 20 -3.55 2.64 11.75
N LEU A 21 -2.58 3.35 11.17
CA LEU A 21 -2.71 3.87 9.82
C LEU A 21 -2.85 2.72 8.81
N LYS A 22 -3.99 2.72 8.12
CA LYS A 22 -4.28 1.83 7.00
C LYS A 22 -3.53 2.29 5.75
N VAL A 23 -2.97 1.34 5.02
CA VAL A 23 -2.06 1.62 3.89
C VAL A 23 -2.47 0.77 2.69
N ILE A 24 -2.62 1.39 1.53
CA ILE A 24 -2.85 0.70 0.25
C ILE A 24 -1.66 1.00 -0.67
N TYR A 25 -0.89 -0.03 -1.02
CA TYR A 25 0.24 0.09 -1.93
C TYR A 25 -0.22 -0.03 -3.38
N LEU A 26 0.23 0.89 -4.25
CA LEU A 26 -0.15 0.94 -5.67
C LEU A 26 1.06 0.79 -6.59
N SER A 27 1.30 -0.39 -7.18
CA SER A 27 2.44 -0.60 -8.10
C SER A 27 1.98 -1.09 -9.49
N GLY A 28 2.69 -0.67 -10.56
CA GLY A 28 2.32 -0.94 -11.94
C GLY A 28 3.34 -1.69 -12.78
N TYR A 29 4.47 -2.09 -12.20
CA TYR A 29 5.38 -3.05 -12.83
C TYR A 29 5.76 -4.11 -11.81
N SER A 30 5.32 -5.30 -12.12
CA SER A 30 5.37 -6.52 -11.33
C SER A 30 6.81 -6.98 -11.06
N GLN A 31 7.00 -7.63 -9.92
CA GLN A 31 8.16 -8.37 -9.41
C GLN A 31 9.14 -7.69 -8.45
N GLU A 32 9.56 -6.44 -8.58
CA GLU A 32 10.56 -5.92 -7.62
C GLU A 32 9.98 -5.68 -6.21
N LEU A 33 8.69 -5.33 -6.14
CA LEU A 33 7.93 -5.22 -4.89
C LEU A 33 7.14 -6.49 -4.55
N ALA A 34 6.75 -7.27 -5.57
CA ALA A 34 5.96 -8.50 -5.37
C ALA A 34 6.84 -9.73 -5.06
N GLY A 35 8.10 -9.73 -5.48
CA GLY A 35 9.06 -10.82 -5.26
C GLY A 35 9.91 -10.66 -4.00
N ARG A 36 9.96 -9.45 -3.42
CA ARG A 36 10.48 -9.24 -2.07
C ARG A 36 9.32 -9.22 -1.10
N ASP A 37 8.95 -10.39 -0.57
CA ASP A 37 8.32 -10.56 0.76
C ASP A 37 7.53 -9.34 1.27
N LEU A 38 6.56 -8.83 0.51
CA LEU A 38 5.68 -7.78 1.02
C LEU A 38 4.69 -8.50 1.91
N LYS A 39 5.15 -8.85 3.12
CA LYS A 39 4.29 -9.34 4.18
C LYS A 39 3.39 -8.17 4.54
N LEU A 40 2.19 -8.21 3.97
CA LEU A 40 1.14 -7.27 4.32
C LEU A 40 0.78 -7.54 5.78
N GLU A 41 1.20 -6.63 6.63
CA GLU A 41 0.77 -6.58 8.01
C GLU A 41 -0.71 -6.20 8.08
N PRO A 42 -1.43 -6.51 9.17
CA PRO A 42 -2.79 -6.04 9.37
C PRO A 42 -2.94 -4.54 9.07
N GLY A 43 -3.98 -4.20 8.31
CA GLY A 43 -4.23 -2.85 7.81
C GLY A 43 -3.33 -2.41 6.64
N GLN A 44 -2.61 -3.33 5.99
CA GLN A 44 -1.95 -3.09 4.72
C GLN A 44 -2.63 -3.87 3.59
N GLU A 45 -2.83 -3.20 2.47
CA GLU A 45 -3.43 -3.75 1.25
C GLU A 45 -2.55 -3.45 0.05
N PHE A 46 -2.67 -4.26 -1.00
CA PHE A 46 -1.95 -4.05 -2.26
C PHE A 46 -2.93 -4.03 -3.42
N LEU A 47 -2.84 -2.99 -4.25
CA LEU A 47 -3.66 -2.83 -5.45
C LEU A 47 -2.77 -2.64 -6.67
N GLN A 48 -2.74 -3.66 -7.52
CA GLN A 48 -1.94 -3.71 -8.74
C GLN A 48 -2.51 -2.78 -9.82
N LYS A 49 -1.65 -2.02 -10.49
CA LYS A 49 -2.03 -1.25 -11.69
C LYS A 49 -1.90 -2.13 -12.96
N PRO A 50 -2.77 -1.90 -13.96
CA PRO A 50 -3.88 -0.97 -13.95
C PRO A 50 -5.07 -1.49 -13.13
N PHE A 51 -5.77 -0.60 -12.45
CA PHE A 51 -6.99 -0.90 -11.70
C PHE A 51 -8.13 0.02 -12.14
N SER A 52 -9.38 -0.42 -11.97
CA SER A 52 -10.55 0.42 -12.21
C SER A 52 -10.82 1.34 -11.00
N PRO A 53 -11.52 2.48 -11.20
CA PRO A 53 -11.96 3.31 -10.08
C PRO A 53 -12.84 2.55 -9.07
N VAL A 54 -13.66 1.61 -9.54
CA VAL A 54 -14.51 0.77 -8.68
C VAL A 54 -13.65 -0.09 -7.77
N MET A 55 -12.63 -0.74 -8.32
CA MET A 55 -11.71 -1.59 -7.55
C MET A 55 -10.95 -0.79 -6.49
N LEU A 56 -10.56 0.45 -6.79
CA LEU A 56 -9.97 1.35 -5.80
C LEU A 56 -10.94 1.65 -4.66
N LEU A 57 -12.20 1.98 -4.96
CA LEU A 57 -13.22 2.28 -3.94
C LEU A 57 -13.52 1.07 -3.05
N GLU A 58 -13.61 -0.12 -3.64
CA GLU A 58 -13.80 -1.37 -2.90
C GLU A 58 -12.62 -1.65 -1.96
N THR A 59 -11.38 -1.47 -2.45
CA THR A 59 -10.17 -1.66 -1.64
C THR A 59 -10.12 -0.67 -0.48
N VAL A 60 -10.47 0.60 -0.73
CA VAL A 60 -10.55 1.63 0.32
C VAL A 60 -11.61 1.27 1.36
N ARG A 61 -12.81 0.86 0.92
CA ARG A 61 -13.89 0.45 1.83
C ARG A 61 -13.45 -0.75 2.68
N HIS A 62 -12.89 -1.78 2.07
CA HIS A 62 -12.39 -2.97 2.76
C HIS A 62 -11.34 -2.62 3.83
N SER A 63 -10.39 -1.74 3.49
CA SER A 63 -9.32 -1.32 4.38
C SER A 63 -9.82 -0.53 5.61
N LEU A 64 -10.92 0.22 5.45
CA LEU A 64 -11.51 1.03 6.52
C LEU A 64 -12.47 0.23 7.41
N ASP A 65 -13.13 -0.80 6.87
CA ASP A 65 -14.10 -1.62 7.59
C ASP A 65 -13.46 -2.79 8.37
N SER A 66 -12.16 -3.07 8.13
CA SER A 66 -11.39 -4.16 8.77
C SER A 66 -10.58 -3.74 9.99
#